data_AF-A2BW24-F1
#
_entry.id   AF-A2BW24-F1
#
_cell.length_a   1.000
_cell.length_b   1.000
_cell.length_c   1.000
_cell.angle_alpha   90.00
_cell.angle_beta   90.00
_cell.angle_gamma   90.00
#
_symmetry.space_group_name_H-M   'P 1'
#
loop_
_entity.id
_entity.type
_entity.pdbx_description
1 polymer ?
#
loop_
_entity_poly.entity_id
_entity_poly.type
_entity_poly.pdbx_seq_one_letter_code
_entity_poly.pdbx_strand_id
1 'polypeptide(L)'
;MYRSESIINNLFLEVDSLSLRITNIKNAYYNTFHDGLRKRLFNEDKNITQRLNEIYSIAKMLKQRTSENINFSSLLVEKCQRTIEQKRTEKNLFFL
;
A
#
# COMPACT_ATOMS: atom_id res chain seq x y z
N MET A 1 -26.30 -2.28 1.39
CA MET A 1 -25.34 -1.97 0.31
C MET A 1 -24.45 -0.77 0.63
N TYR A 2 -24.97 0.41 1.01
CA TYR A 2 -24.16 1.63 1.18
C TYR A 2 -22.94 1.58 2.12
N ARG A 3 -22.99 0.83 3.24
CA ARG A 3 -21.87 0.79 4.20
C ARG A 3 -20.65 0.02 3.70
N SER A 4 -20.85 -1.10 3.00
CA SER A 4 -19.74 -1.91 2.48
C SER A 4 -19.01 -1.23 1.32
N GLU A 5 -19.75 -0.54 0.45
CA GLU A 5 -19.16 0.30 -0.62
C GLU A 5 -18.38 1.48 -0.04
N SER A 6 -18.90 2.12 1.01
CA SER A 6 -18.20 3.20 1.72
C SER A 6 -16.87 2.73 2.33
N ILE A 7 -16.83 1.53 2.94
CA ILE A 7 -15.59 0.96 3.50
C ILE A 7 -14.57 0.68 2.38
N ILE A 8 -15.00 0.04 1.29
CA ILE A 8 -14.09 -0.28 0.17
C ILE A 8 -13.52 1.02 -0.44
N ASN A 9 -14.34 2.04 -0.65
CA ASN A 9 -13.88 3.33 -1.16
C ASN A 9 -12.87 4.01 -0.22
N ASN A 10 -13.11 3.98 1.09
CA ASN A 10 -12.15 4.53 2.06
C ASN A 10 -10.81 3.79 1.99
N LEU A 11 -10.83 2.45 1.89
CA LEU A 11 -9.61 1.65 1.75
C LEU A 11 -8.89 1.93 0.43
N PHE A 12 -9.62 2.19 -0.67
CA PHE A 12 -9.01 2.61 -1.93
C PHE A 12 -8.26 3.93 -1.81
N LEU A 13 -8.91 4.95 -1.24
CA LEU A 13 -8.31 6.26 -1.03
C LEU A 13 -7.09 6.16 -0.10
N GLU A 14 -7.16 5.31 0.91
CA GLU A 14 -6.04 5.05 1.80
C GLU A 14 -4.87 4.41 1.05
N VAL A 15 -5.10 3.39 0.21
CA VAL A 15 -4.05 2.77 -0.62
C VAL A 15 -3.40 3.78 -1.57
N ASP A 16 -4.17 4.68 -2.17
CA ASP A 16 -3.62 5.77 -3.01
C ASP A 16 -2.74 6.72 -2.21
N SER A 17 -3.22 7.15 -1.05
CA SER A 17 -2.45 8.02 -0.15
C SER A 17 -1.14 7.36 0.30
N LEU A 18 -1.19 6.09 0.69
CA LEU A 18 -0.02 5.31 1.09
C LEU A 18 0.96 5.13 -0.08
N SER A 19 0.46 4.87 -1.29
CA SER A 19 1.30 4.73 -2.50
C SER A 19 2.05 6.02 -2.81
N LEU A 20 1.37 7.17 -2.76
CA LEU A 20 2.00 8.48 -2.92
C LEU A 20 3.07 8.72 -1.84
N ARG A 21 2.76 8.36 -0.60
CA ARG A 21 3.67 8.56 0.54
C ARG A 21 4.93 7.69 0.44
N ILE A 22 4.82 6.45 -0.06
CA ILE A 22 5.98 5.59 -0.36
C ILE A 22 6.92 6.29 -1.35
N THR A 23 6.37 6.84 -2.45
CA THR A 23 7.16 7.56 -3.46
C THR A 23 7.87 8.77 -2.86
N ASN A 24 7.16 9.55 -2.04
CA ASN A 24 7.75 10.72 -1.38
C ASN A 24 8.86 10.33 -0.40
N ILE A 25 8.66 9.28 0.40
CA ILE A 25 9.67 8.77 1.33
C ILE A 25 10.91 8.30 0.58
N LYS A 26 10.75 7.57 -0.52
CA LYS A 26 11.88 7.14 -1.35
C LYS A 26 12.67 8.32 -1.88
N ASN A 27 11.99 9.27 -2.50
CA ASN A 27 12.64 10.47 -3.04
C ASN A 27 13.37 11.23 -1.92
N ALA A 28 12.76 11.40 -0.75
CA ALA A 28 13.41 12.07 0.38
C ALA A 28 14.62 11.28 0.90
N TYR A 29 14.53 9.95 0.98
CA TYR A 29 15.58 9.07 1.52
C TYR A 29 16.86 9.14 0.66
N TYR A 30 16.71 9.09 -0.67
CA TYR A 30 17.85 9.16 -1.58
C TYR A 30 18.46 10.56 -1.69
N ASN A 31 17.67 11.61 -1.52
CA ASN A 31 18.14 12.99 -1.68
C ASN A 31 18.68 13.61 -0.38
N THR A 32 18.57 12.94 0.77
CA THR A 32 19.09 13.47 2.04
C THR A 32 20.40 12.79 2.45
N PHE A 33 21.32 13.56 3.01
CA PHE A 33 22.53 13.06 3.69
C PHE A 33 22.37 12.97 5.21
N HIS A 34 21.23 13.38 5.75
CA HIS A 34 21.02 13.41 7.20
C HIS A 34 20.61 12.03 7.74
N ASP A 35 21.52 11.33 8.41
CA ASP A 35 21.30 9.95 8.90
C ASP A 35 20.07 9.81 9.82
N GLY A 36 19.86 10.78 10.72
CA GLY A 36 18.69 10.77 11.59
C GLY A 36 17.35 10.90 10.82
N LEU A 37 17.35 11.52 9.64
CA LEU A 37 16.17 11.64 8.80
C LEU A 37 15.98 10.33 8.01
N ARG A 38 17.05 9.76 7.46
CA ARG A 38 17.02 8.43 6.81
C ARG A 38 16.42 7.36 7.72
N LYS A 39 16.83 7.31 8.99
CA LYS A 39 16.27 6.36 9.98
C LYS A 39 14.77 6.55 10.20
N ARG A 40 14.28 7.80 10.28
CA ARG A 40 12.85 8.10 10.44
C ARG A 40 12.06 7.69 9.20
N LEU A 41 12.55 8.05 8.02
CA LEU A 41 11.96 7.68 6.73
C LEU A 41 11.87 6.16 6.56
N PHE A 42 12.92 5.42 6.95
CA PHE A 42 12.90 3.96 6.93
C PHE A 42 11.84 3.36 7.87
N ASN A 43 11.71 3.89 9.09
CA ASN A 43 10.70 3.42 10.04
C ASN A 43 9.28 3.73 9.56
N GLU A 44 9.07 4.92 8.97
CA GLU A 44 7.80 5.30 8.38
C GLU A 44 7.42 4.39 7.20
N ASP A 45 8.39 4.09 6.33
CA ASP A 45 8.23 3.16 5.22
C ASP A 45 7.81 1.74 5.67
N LYS A 46 8.38 1.27 6.79
CA LYS A 46 8.00 0.00 7.42
C LYS A 46 6.55 0.02 7.93
N ASN A 47 6.15 1.10 8.61
CA ASN A 47 4.78 1.26 9.12
C ASN A 47 3.76 1.30 7.96
N ILE A 48 4.07 2.01 6.88
CA ILE A 48 3.22 2.05 5.69
C ILE A 48 3.10 0.66 5.06
N THR A 49 4.19 -0.10 4.97
CA THR A 49 4.13 -1.50 4.48
C THR A 49 3.24 -2.38 5.35
N GLN A 50 3.34 -2.26 6.67
CA GLN A 50 2.46 -2.99 7.57
C GLN A 50 0.99 -2.64 7.30
N ARG A 51 0.67 -1.34 7.20
CA ARG A 51 -0.69 -0.89 6.94
C ARG A 51 -1.22 -1.38 5.59
N LEU A 52 -0.39 -1.35 4.54
CA LEU A 52 -0.77 -1.86 3.23
C LEU A 52 -1.09 -3.37 3.25
N ASN A 53 -0.33 -4.16 4.02
CA ASN A 53 -0.59 -5.59 4.20
C ASN A 53 -1.88 -5.86 4.99
N GLU A 54 -2.21 -5.02 5.98
CA GLU A 54 -3.48 -5.08 6.70
C GLU A 54 -4.66 -4.83 5.74
N ILE A 55 -4.58 -3.76 4.93
CA ILE A 55 -5.62 -3.44 3.93
C ILE A 55 -5.76 -4.57 2.91
N TYR A 56 -4.65 -5.13 2.44
CA TYR A 56 -4.67 -6.28 1.53
C TYR A 56 -5.40 -7.49 2.13
N SER A 57 -5.15 -7.77 3.41
CA SER A 57 -5.81 -8.85 4.14
C SER A 57 -7.32 -8.60 4.29
N ILE A 58 -7.70 -7.37 4.63
CA ILE A 58 -9.11 -6.94 4.69
C ILE A 58 -9.77 -7.10 3.31
N ALA A 59 -9.12 -6.66 2.24
CA ALA A 59 -9.62 -6.75 0.89
C ALA A 59 -9.87 -8.21 0.47
N LYS A 60 -8.97 -9.13 0.83
CA LYS A 60 -9.16 -10.58 0.60
C LYS A 60 -10.38 -11.12 1.34
N MET A 61 -10.56 -10.74 2.60
CA MET A 61 -11.72 -11.13 3.40
C MET A 61 -13.03 -10.60 2.81
N LEU A 62 -13.03 -9.35 2.33
CA LEU A 62 -14.19 -8.75 1.66
C LEU A 62 -14.52 -9.48 0.35
N LYS A 63 -13.50 -9.82 -0.45
CA LYS A 63 -13.68 -10.58 -1.70
C LYS A 63 -14.31 -11.95 -1.48
N GLN A 64 -13.91 -12.66 -0.43
CA GLN A 64 -14.47 -13.97 -0.09
C GLN A 64 -15.95 -13.93 0.29
N ARG A 65 -16.49 -12.77 0.70
CA ARG A 65 -17.91 -12.59 1.05
C ARG A 65 -18.80 -12.30 -0.17
N THR A 66 -18.20 -12.17 -1.35
CA THR A 66 -18.90 -11.89 -2.61
C THR A 66 -18.75 -13.06 -3.57
N SER A 67 -19.85 -13.45 -4.24
CA SER A 67 -19.87 -14.53 -5.24
C SER A 67 -19.42 -14.07 -6.63
N GLU A 68 -19.30 -12.75 -6.85
CA GLU A 68 -18.86 -12.17 -8.10
C GLU A 68 -17.34 -12.20 -8.22
N ASN A 69 -16.84 -12.69 -9.36
CA ASN A 69 -15.40 -12.76 -9.63
C ASN A 69 -14.75 -11.38 -9.80
N ILE A 70 -15.50 -10.38 -10.29
CA ILE A 70 -15.05 -9.01 -10.51
C ILE A 70 -15.98 -8.07 -9.75
N ASN A 71 -15.46 -7.39 -8.74
CA ASN A 71 -16.15 -6.35 -7.98
C ASN A 71 -15.13 -5.38 -7.34
N PHE A 72 -15.60 -4.35 -6.63
CA PHE A 72 -14.69 -3.36 -6.03
C PHE A 72 -13.70 -3.97 -5.03
N SER A 73 -14.08 -5.01 -4.28
CA SER A 73 -13.14 -5.66 -3.35
C SER A 73 -12.08 -6.47 -4.09
N SER A 74 -12.39 -7.08 -5.25
CA SER A 74 -11.38 -7.74 -6.08
C SER A 74 -10.39 -6.73 -6.67
N LEU A 75 -10.88 -5.56 -7.10
CA LEU A 75 -10.02 -4.47 -7.56
C LEU A 75 -9.11 -3.94 -6.43
N LEU A 76 -9.62 -3.86 -5.20
CA LEU A 76 -8.83 -3.43 -4.05
C LEU A 76 -7.70 -4.43 -3.74
N VAL A 77 -7.99 -5.74 -3.83
CA VAL A 77 -6.99 -6.80 -3.70
C VAL A 77 -5.88 -6.62 -4.74
N GLU A 78 -6.24 -6.44 -6.01
CA GLU A 78 -5.26 -6.24 -7.08
C GLU A 78 -4.42 -4.99 -6.87
N LYS A 79 -5.05 -3.87 -6.48
CA LYS A 79 -4.34 -2.61 -6.25
C LYS A 79 -3.31 -2.74 -5.13
N CYS A 80 -3.70 -3.32 -3.99
CA CYS A 80 -2.77 -3.57 -2.88
C CYS A 80 -1.61 -4.46 -3.33
N GLN A 81 -1.91 -5.55 -4.05
CA GLN A 81 -0.89 -6.47 -4.53
C GLN A 81 0.11 -5.78 -5.45
N ARG A 82 -0.35 -4.99 -6.42
CA ARG A 82 0.51 -4.20 -7.31
C ARG A 82 1.41 -3.24 -6.55
N THR A 83 0.88 -2.49 -5.58
CA THR A 83 1.68 -1.57 -4.77
C THR A 83 2.76 -2.30 -3.96
N ILE A 84 2.43 -3.46 -3.37
CA ILE A 84 3.38 -4.29 -2.62
C ILE A 84 4.48 -4.82 -3.54
N GLU A 85 4.12 -5.35 -4.70
CA GLU A 85 5.04 -5.93 -5.68
C GLU A 85 5.97 -4.88 -6.27
N GLN A 86 5.45 -3.71 -6.67
CA GLN A 86 6.27 -2.59 -7.17
C GLN A 86 7.34 -2.20 -6.15
N LYS A 87 6.95 -2.05 -4.89
CA LYS A 87 7.89 -1.75 -3.80
C LYS A 87 8.98 -2.81 -3.65
N ARG A 88 8.63 -4.09 -3.77
CA ARG A 88 9.58 -5.22 -3.67
C ARG A 88 10.54 -5.25 -4.87
N THR A 89 10.03 -5.08 -6.08
CA THR A 89 10.83 -5.06 -7.31
C THR A 89 11.83 -3.90 -7.32
N GLU A 90 11.40 -2.71 -6.93
CA GLU A 90 12.30 -1.56 -6.84
C GLU A 90 13.38 -1.76 -5.76
N LYS A 91 13.04 -2.37 -4.61
CA LYS A 91 14.06 -2.72 -3.61
C LYS A 91 15.13 -3.66 -4.21
N ASN A 92 14.74 -4.59 -5.07
CA ASN A 92 15.71 -5.51 -5.69
C ASN A 92 16.59 -4.81 -6.74
N LEU A 93 16.07 -3.80 -7.44
CA LEU A 93 16.80 -3.09 -8.50
C LEU A 93 17.81 -2.06 -7.97
N PHE A 94 17.52 -1.40 -6.84
CA PHE A 94 18.36 -0.31 -6.31
C PHE A 94 19.28 -0.73 -5.15
N PHE A 95 19.32 -2.03 -4.83
CA PHE A 95 20.27 -2.63 -3.88
C PHE A 95 21.26 -3.60 -4.55
N LEU A 96 21.37 -3.55 -5.88
CA LEU A 96 22.50 -4.07 -6.68
C LEU A 96 23.61 -3.01 -6.77
#